data_AF-A0A2S2Q4X0-F1
#
_entry.id   AF-A0A2S2Q4X0-F1
#
_cell.length_a   1.000
_cell.length_b   1.000
_cell.length_c   1.000
_cell.angle_alpha   90.00
_cell.angle_beta   90.00
_cell.angle_gamma   90.00
#
_symmetry.space_group_name_H-M   'P 1'
#
loop_
_entity.id
_entity.type
_entity.pdbx_description
1 polymer ?
#
loop_
_entity_poly.entity_id
_entity_poly.type
_entity_poly.pdbx_seq_one_letter_code
_entity_poly.pdbx_strand_id
1 'polypeptide(L)'
;LTRQKVSNKLKRKALEDLFEKPCKILHRELREEDINSLSTTDTMRIRKNIHYARSTTIPKLPTNLDELHLALTNLGEIKTNRDVLFLLINNSKKNIIAFFNTN
;
A
#
# COMPACT_ATOMS: atom_id res chain seq x y z
N LEU A 1 22.29 16.76 5.40
CA LEU A 1 22.26 15.50 6.18
C LEU A 1 20.83 15.13 6.63
N THR A 2 20.05 16.08 7.14
CA THR A 2 18.68 15.90 7.68
C THR A 2 17.68 15.29 6.70
N ARG A 3 17.57 15.83 5.47
CA ARG A 3 16.69 15.28 4.42
C ARG A 3 16.89 13.79 4.18
N GLN A 4 18.13 13.34 4.08
CA GLN A 4 18.44 11.93 3.79
C GLN A 4 18.03 11.02 4.96
N LYS A 5 18.29 11.47 6.20
CA LYS A 5 17.88 10.74 7.42
C LYS A 5 16.36 10.57 7.46
N VAL A 6 15.61 11.66 7.29
CA VAL A 6 14.13 11.66 7.26
C VAL A 6 13.61 10.78 6.11
N SER A 7 14.19 10.91 4.92
CA SER A 7 13.78 10.12 3.75
C SER A 7 14.00 8.62 3.96
N ASN A 8 15.12 8.20 4.54
CA ASN A 8 15.40 6.79 4.77
C ASN A 8 14.52 6.22 5.90
N LYS A 9 14.29 6.99 6.97
CA LYS A 9 13.38 6.62 8.08
C LYS A 9 11.96 6.41 7.57
N LEU A 10 11.45 7.37 6.79
CA LEU A 10 10.13 7.28 6.16
C LEU A 10 10.03 6.15 5.13
N LYS A 11 11.10 5.86 4.38
CA LYS A 11 11.14 4.71 3.47
C LYS A 11 10.92 3.39 4.20
N ARG A 12 11.55 3.19 5.37
CA ARG A 12 11.33 1.99 6.19
C ARG A 12 9.92 1.94 6.77
N LYS A 13 9.47 3.03 7.41
CA LYS A 13 8.10 3.12 7.97
C LYS A 13 7.03 2.90 6.90
N ALA A 14 7.27 3.31 5.65
CA ALA A 14 6.35 3.08 4.55
C ALA A 14 6.16 1.60 4.17
N LEU A 15 7.14 0.75 4.47
CA LEU A 15 7.11 -0.70 4.27
C LEU A 15 6.57 -1.43 5.50
N GLU A 16 6.89 -0.95 6.71
CA GLU A 16 6.39 -1.47 7.99
C GLU A 16 4.87 -1.22 8.13
N ASP A 17 4.41 0.00 7.82
CA ASP A 17 3.00 0.40 7.88
C ASP A 17 2.37 0.49 6.48
N LEU A 18 2.30 -0.64 5.75
CA LEU A 18 1.90 -0.66 4.34
C LEU A 18 0.49 -0.06 4.09
N PHE A 19 -0.44 -0.34 5.00
CA PHE A 19 -1.85 0.05 4.89
C PHE A 19 -2.16 1.44 5.46
N GLU A 20 -1.25 2.07 6.18
CA GLU A 20 -1.46 3.44 6.65
C GLU A 20 -1.29 4.44 5.50
N LYS A 21 -2.04 5.54 5.50
CA LYS A 21 -1.96 6.55 4.44
C LYS A 21 -0.56 7.20 4.42
N PRO A 22 0.12 7.32 3.25
CA PRO A 22 1.47 7.88 3.16
C PRO A 22 1.62 9.26 3.80
N CYS A 23 0.59 10.10 3.69
CA CYS A 23 0.60 11.44 4.28
C CYS A 23 0.58 11.38 5.81
N LYS A 24 -0.11 10.40 6.43
CA LYS A 24 -0.12 10.26 7.90
C LYS A 24 1.27 9.91 8.42
N ILE A 25 1.95 8.98 7.77
CA ILE A 25 3.33 8.59 8.10
C ILE A 25 4.27 9.79 7.97
N LEU A 26 4.18 10.52 6.85
CA LEU A 26 4.96 11.73 6.62
C LEU A 26 4.69 12.79 7.71
N HIS A 27 3.43 13.14 7.95
CA HIS A 27 3.09 14.18 8.93
C HIS A 27 3.45 13.79 10.37
N ARG A 28 3.34 12.50 10.72
CA ARG A 28 3.78 11.98 12.02
C ARG A 28 5.27 12.20 12.22
N GLU A 29 6.08 11.83 11.23
CA GLU A 29 7.53 11.98 11.28
C GLU A 29 7.98 13.44 11.32
N LEU A 30 7.32 14.28 10.52
CA LEU A 30 7.62 15.70 10.47
C LEU A 30 7.38 16.35 11.84
N ARG A 31 6.36 15.96 12.60
CA ARG A 31 6.15 16.51 13.96
C ARG A 31 7.23 16.15 14.98
N GLU A 32 7.95 15.05 14.76
CA GLU A 32 8.91 14.48 15.72
C GLU A 32 10.36 14.94 15.47
N GLU A 33 10.64 15.58 14.33
CA GLU A 33 11.99 15.94 13.88
C GLU A 33 12.13 17.47 13.72
N ASP A 34 13.35 18.02 13.86
CA ASP A 34 13.60 19.44 13.59
C ASP A 34 13.62 19.71 12.07
N ILE A 35 12.47 20.17 11.58
CA ILE A 35 12.16 20.29 10.15
C ILE A 35 12.51 21.65 9.54
N ASN A 36 13.01 22.60 10.32
CA ASN A 36 13.20 23.98 9.85
C ASN A 36 14.12 24.09 8.62
N SER A 37 14.90 23.03 8.35
CA SER A 37 15.79 22.88 7.20
C SER A 37 15.17 22.26 5.94
N LEU A 38 13.93 21.75 5.97
CA LEU A 38 13.31 21.12 4.80
C LEU A 38 12.50 22.11 3.97
N SER A 39 12.78 22.17 2.67
CA SER A 39 11.97 22.92 1.71
C SER A 39 10.74 22.13 1.27
N THR A 40 9.78 22.82 0.66
CA THR A 40 8.63 22.19 -0.01
C THR A 40 9.08 21.16 -1.06
N THR A 41 10.18 21.44 -1.78
CA THR A 41 10.73 20.51 -2.78
C THR A 41 11.26 19.23 -2.15
N ASP A 42 11.83 19.31 -0.94
CA ASP A 42 12.31 18.15 -0.21
C ASP A 42 11.15 17.27 0.25
N THR A 43 10.06 17.87 0.74
CA THR A 43 8.85 17.11 1.10
C THR A 43 8.25 16.38 -0.11
N MET A 44 8.29 17.00 -1.30
CA MET A 44 7.84 16.36 -2.55
C MET A 44 8.73 15.14 -2.89
N ARG A 45 10.05 15.27 -2.80
CA ARG A 45 10.99 14.16 -3.05
C ARG A 45 10.79 13.02 -2.06
N ILE A 46 10.58 13.33 -0.78
CA ILE A 46 10.29 12.35 0.26
C ILE A 46 9.00 11.59 -0.04
N ARG A 47 7.91 12.29 -0.43
CA ARG A 47 6.65 11.66 -0.85
C ARG A 47 6.85 10.69 -2.02
N LYS A 48 7.64 11.08 -3.03
CA LYS A 48 7.98 10.20 -4.16
C LYS A 48 8.74 8.96 -3.71
N ASN A 49 9.68 9.09 -2.77
CA ASN A 49 10.43 7.94 -2.23
C ASN A 49 9.51 6.97 -1.49
N ILE A 50 8.62 7.48 -0.63
CA ILE A 50 7.59 6.67 0.05
C ILE A 50 6.73 5.92 -0.98
N HIS A 51 6.23 6.62 -2.00
CA HIS A 51 5.42 6.02 -3.06
C HIS A 51 6.19 4.92 -3.79
N TYR A 52 7.43 5.20 -4.21
CA TYR A 52 8.28 4.24 -4.92
C TYR A 52 8.51 2.97 -4.10
N ALA A 53 8.88 3.12 -2.82
CA ALA A 53 9.08 2.00 -1.92
C ALA A 53 7.82 1.14 -1.75
N ARG A 54 6.64 1.76 -1.71
CA ARG A 54 5.38 0.99 -1.65
C ARG A 54 5.06 0.31 -2.98
N SER A 55 5.28 0.98 -4.09
CA SER A 55 5.00 0.42 -5.43
C SER A 55 5.83 -0.80 -5.77
N THR A 56 6.97 -1.01 -5.10
CA THR A 56 7.78 -2.23 -5.26
C THR A 56 7.22 -3.42 -4.49
N THR A 57 6.31 -3.20 -3.53
CA THR A 57 5.77 -4.25 -2.64
C THR A 57 4.28 -4.49 -2.89
N ILE A 58 3.52 -3.43 -3.16
CA ILE A 58 2.08 -3.52 -3.44
C ILE A 58 1.89 -3.97 -4.89
N PRO A 59 1.10 -5.03 -5.14
CA PRO A 59 0.81 -5.47 -6.50
C PRO A 59 0.13 -4.35 -7.29
N LYS A 60 0.47 -4.27 -8.58
CA LYS A 60 -0.18 -3.30 -9.48
C LYS A 60 -1.65 -3.65 -9.64
N LEU A 61 -2.49 -2.62 -9.75
CA LEU A 61 -3.89 -2.81 -10.05
C LEU A 61 -4.01 -3.42 -11.46
N PRO A 62 -4.79 -4.49 -11.64
CA PRO A 62 -5.03 -5.07 -12.95
C PRO A 62 -5.71 -4.04 -13.87
N THR A 63 -5.27 -4.00 -15.12
CA THR A 63 -5.73 -3.04 -16.12
C THR A 63 -6.79 -3.60 -17.06
N ASN A 64 -6.97 -4.93 -17.05
CA ASN A 64 -7.94 -5.64 -17.87
C ASN A 64 -8.53 -6.84 -17.09
N LEU A 65 -9.57 -7.45 -17.65
CA LEU A 65 -10.30 -8.55 -17.01
C LEU A 65 -9.42 -9.81 -16.84
N ASP A 66 -8.54 -10.11 -17.79
CA ASP A 66 -7.68 -11.28 -17.70
C ASP A 66 -6.68 -11.15 -16.55
N GLU A 67 -6.03 -9.98 -16.43
CA GLU A 67 -5.15 -9.65 -15.31
C GLU A 67 -5.91 -9.70 -13.97
N LEU A 68 -7.16 -9.20 -13.95
CA LEU A 68 -8.00 -9.24 -12.74
C LEU A 68 -8.29 -10.69 -12.33
N HIS A 69 -8.76 -11.51 -13.26
CA HIS A 69 -9.08 -12.91 -12.99
C HIS A 69 -7.84 -13.71 -12.59
N LEU A 70 -6.69 -13.44 -13.20
CA LEU A 70 -5.42 -14.05 -12.81
C LEU A 70 -4.99 -13.62 -11.39
N ALA A 71 -5.07 -12.32 -11.08
CA ALA A 71 -4.74 -11.79 -9.77
C ALA A 71 -5.62 -12.39 -8.66
N LEU A 72 -6.93 -12.49 -8.91
CA LEU A 72 -7.90 -13.09 -7.98
C LEU A 72 -7.65 -14.58 -7.74
N THR A 73 -7.27 -15.32 -8.79
CA THR A 73 -6.94 -16.75 -8.67
C THR A 73 -5.70 -16.97 -7.80
N ASN A 74 -4.75 -16.03 -7.84
CA ASN A 74 -3.51 -16.08 -7.06
C ASN A 74 -3.63 -15.42 -5.68
N LEU A 75 -4.81 -14.89 -5.31
CA LEU A 75 -5.00 -14.06 -4.12
C LEU A 75 -4.93 -14.85 -2.80
N GLY A 76 -4.91 -16.18 -2.86
CA GLY A 76 -4.83 -17.05 -1.68
C GLY A 76 -6.09 -17.00 -0.82
N GLU A 77 -5.94 -17.34 0.47
CA GLU A 77 -7.03 -17.30 1.45
C GLU A 77 -7.38 -15.85 1.83
N ILE A 78 -8.65 -15.47 1.72
CA ILE A 78 -9.12 -14.12 2.05
C ILE A 78 -9.83 -14.15 3.40
N LYS A 79 -9.46 -13.25 4.30
CA LYS A 79 -10.05 -13.09 5.62
C LYS A 79 -10.50 -11.66 5.87
N THR A 80 -11.55 -11.50 6.69
CA THR A 80 -11.92 -10.20 7.27
C THR A 80 -10.82 -9.70 8.21
N ASN A 81 -10.92 -8.44 8.63
CA ASN A 81 -10.14 -7.89 9.75
C ASN A 81 -10.47 -8.53 11.12
N ARG A 82 -11.40 -9.49 11.17
CA ARG A 82 -11.77 -10.28 12.35
C ARG A 82 -11.45 -11.77 12.16
N ASP A 83 -10.58 -12.10 11.21
CA ASP A 83 -10.15 -13.47 10.86
C ASP A 83 -11.25 -14.42 10.37
N VAL A 84 -12.45 -13.92 10.08
CA VAL A 84 -13.51 -14.68 9.42
C VAL A 84 -13.15 -14.92 7.95
N LEU A 85 -13.32 -16.16 7.48
CA LEU A 85 -13.07 -16.57 6.10
C LEU A 85 -14.07 -15.93 5.12
N PHE A 86 -13.56 -15.47 3.98
CA PHE A 86 -14.39 -15.16 2.81
C PHE A 86 -14.19 -16.21 1.73
N LEU A 87 -15.31 -16.73 1.21
CA LEU A 87 -15.30 -17.53 -0.01
C LEU A 87 -15.27 -16.61 -1.22
N LEU A 88 -14.23 -16.71 -2.03
CA LEU A 88 -14.13 -16.06 -3.34
C LEU A 88 -14.51 -17.05 -4.44
N ILE A 89 -15.53 -16.71 -5.21
CA ILE A 89 -15.88 -17.40 -6.46
C ILE A 89 -15.41 -16.53 -7.62
N ASN A 90 -14.47 -17.05 -8.41
CA ASN A 90 -13.91 -16.38 -9.56
C ASN A 90 -14.25 -17.13 -10.85
N ASN A 91 -15.27 -16.69 -11.59
CA ASN A 91 -15.67 -17.27 -12.87
C ASN A 91 -15.22 -16.37 -14.03
N SER A 92 -14.01 -16.62 -14.53
CA SER A 92 -13.42 -15.87 -15.65
C SER A 92 -14.18 -16.04 -16.97
N LYS A 93 -14.82 -17.19 -17.21
CA LYS A 93 -15.57 -17.44 -18.45
C LYS A 93 -16.81 -16.56 -18.59
N LYS A 94 -17.48 -16.27 -17.46
CA LYS A 94 -18.68 -15.43 -17.42
C LYS A 94 -18.39 -14.02 -16.89
N ASN A 95 -17.14 -13.71 -16.56
CA ASN A 95 -16.74 -12.48 -15.86
C ASN A 95 -17.55 -12.22 -14.58
N ILE A 96 -17.84 -13.29 -13.82
CA ILE A 96 -18.57 -13.20 -12.55
C ILE A 96 -17.58 -13.37 -11.40
N ILE A 97 -17.61 -12.42 -10.48
CA ILE A 97 -16.85 -12.47 -9.22
C ILE A 97 -17.87 -12.35 -8.10
N ALA A 98 -17.80 -13.25 -7.13
CA ALA A 98 -18.67 -13.23 -5.96
C ALA A 98 -17.87 -13.50 -4.68
N PHE A 99 -18.24 -12.81 -3.61
CA PHE A 99 -17.67 -12.98 -2.28
C PHE A 99 -18.80 -13.34 -1.31
N PHE A 100 -18.59 -14.39 -0.52
CA PHE A 100 -19.53 -14.83 0.49
C PHE A 100 -18.85 -14.88 1.85
N ASN A 101 -19.54 -14.39 2.87
CA ASN A 101 -19.13 -14.58 4.25
C ASN A 101 -19.60 -15.98 4.68
N THR A 102 -18.74 -16.72 5.38
CA THR A 102 -19.08 -18.08 5.88
C THR A 102 -19.67 -18.08 7.29
N ASN A 103 -20.06 -16.92 7.83
CA ASN A 103 -20.76 -16.78 9.11
C ASN A 103 -22.21 -17.29 9.07
#